data_AF-A0A1F9GYZ2-F1
#
_entry.id   AF-A0A1F9GYZ2-F1
#
_cell.length_a   1.000
_cell.length_b   1.000
_cell.length_c   1.000
_cell.angle_alpha   90.00
_cell.angle_beta   90.00
_cell.angle_gamma   90.00
#
_symmetry.space_group_name_H-M   'P 1'
#
loop_
_entity.id
_entity.type
_entity.pdbx_description
1 polymer ?
#
loop_
_entity_poly.entity_id
_entity_poly.type
_entity_poly.pdbx_seq_one_letter_code
_entity_poly.pdbx_strand_id
1 'polypeptide(L)' 'MRTTIILKEDLVKKAMEETGIKEKTALIHKGLQLLIQQAAIERLINLGGKLKNIKLPRRRRCK' A
#
# COMPACT_ATOMS: atom_id res chain seq x y z
N MET A 1 12.41 -11.30 -7.51
CA MET A 1 13.85 -10.95 -7.62
C MET A 1 14.55 -11.42 -6.35
N ARG A 2 15.65 -12.17 -6.44
CA ARG A 2 16.44 -12.56 -5.26
C ARG A 2 17.44 -11.44 -4.95
N THR A 3 17.38 -10.89 -3.75
CA THR A 3 18.25 -9.80 -3.29
C THR A 3 18.75 -10.08 -1.89
N THR A 4 19.95 -9.57 -1.60
CA THR A 4 20.52 -9.57 -0.26
C THR A 4 20.38 -8.16 0.29
N ILE A 5 19.68 -8.01 1.42
CA ILE A 5 19.40 -6.72 2.04
C ILE A 5 19.76 -6.83 3.51
N ILE A 6 20.36 -5.78 4.07
CA ILE A 6 20.67 -5.70 5.49
C ILE A 6 19.43 -5.18 6.22
N LEU A 7 18.94 -5.95 7.20
CA LEU A 7 17.75 -5.64 7.99
C LEU A 7 18.08 -5.69 9.48
N LYS A 8 17.43 -4.83 10.26
CA LYS A 8 17.51 -4.89 11.72
C LYS A 8 16.72 -6.09 12.24
N GLU A 9 17.40 -6.98 12.95
CA GLU A 9 16.84 -8.26 13.37
C GLU A 9 15.70 -8.10 14.38
N ASP A 10 15.83 -7.15 15.31
CA ASP A 10 14.80 -6.83 16.30
C ASP A 10 13.50 -6.34 15.65
N LEU A 11 13.61 -5.59 14.55
CA LEU A 11 12.46 -5.06 13.82
C LEU A 11 11.74 -6.18 13.09
N VAL A 12 12.48 -7.10 12.48
CA VAL A 12 11.91 -8.26 11.80
C VAL A 12 11.22 -9.17 12.81
N LYS A 13 11.83 -9.45 13.97
CA LYS A 13 11.22 -10.28 15.02
C LYS A 13 9.90 -9.69 15.50
N LYS A 14 9.89 -8.40 15.88
CA LYS A 14 8.66 -7.71 16.29
C LYS A 14 7.59 -7.76 15.21
N ALA A 15 7.96 -7.47 13.96
CA ALA A 15 7.01 -7.51 12.86
C ALA A 15 6.44 -8.93 12.62
N MET A 16 7.24 -9.98 12.79
CA MET A 16 6.77 -11.37 12.70
C MET A 16 5.83 -11.75 13.84
N GLU A 17 6.13 -11.31 15.07
CA GLU A 17 5.29 -11.53 16.26
C GLU A 17 3.93 -10.85 16.11
N GLU A 18 3.92 -9.58 15.70
CA GLU A 18 2.70 -8.78 15.55
C GLU A 18 1.85 -9.21 14.35
N THR A 19 2.47 -9.59 13.23
CA THR A 19 1.73 -9.97 12.02
C THR A 19 1.42 -11.46 11.92
N GLY A 20 2.06 -12.30 12.74
CA GLY A 20 1.99 -13.76 12.68
C GLY A 20 2.64 -14.38 11.44
N ILE A 21 3.30 -13.58 10.59
CA ILE A 21 3.92 -14.06 9.35
C ILE A 21 5.28 -14.68 9.68
N LYS A 22 5.42 -15.99 9.42
CA LYS A 22 6.64 -16.75 9.72
C LYS A 22 7.73 -16.63 8.65
N GLU A 23 7.36 -16.28 7.42
CA GLU A 23 8.29 -16.17 6.31
C GLU A 23 8.79 -14.73 6.13
N LYS A 24 10.10 -14.51 6.25
CA LYS A 24 10.73 -13.18 6.09
C LYS A 24 10.41 -12.52 4.74
N THR A 25 10.37 -13.31 3.67
CA THR A 25 10.02 -12.83 2.32
C THR A 25 8.57 -12.35 2.27
N ALA A 26 7.63 -13.15 2.76
CA ALA A 26 6.21 -12.80 2.81
C ALA A 26 5.98 -11.53 3.65
N LEU A 27 6.69 -11.38 4.77
CA LEU A 27 6.63 -10.19 5.61
C LEU A 27 7.08 -8.93 4.85
N ILE A 28 8.21 -9.00 4.14
CA ILE A 28 8.74 -7.88 3.34
C ILE A 28 7.76 -7.51 2.23
N HIS A 29 7.26 -8.50 1.48
CA HIS A 29 6.27 -8.25 0.42
C HIS A 29 5.01 -7.60 0.95
N LYS A 30 4.51 -8.06 2.10
CA LYS A 30 3.33 -7.48 2.74
C LYS A 30 3.59 -6.04 3.20
N GLY A 31 4.75 -5.78 3.80
CA GLY A 31 5.16 -4.43 4.21
C GLY A 31 5.20 -3.45 3.04
N LEU A 32 5.81 -3.85 1.93
CA LEU A 32 5.83 -3.03 0.71
C LEU A 32 4.44 -2.77 0.16
N GLN A 33 3.57 -3.79 0.16
CA GLN A 33 2.19 -3.63 -0.29
C GLN A 33 1.41 -2.63 0.59
N LEU A 34 1.61 -2.67 1.91
CA LEU A 34 0.98 -1.72 2.84
C LEU A 34 1.47 -0.28 2.62
N LEU A 35 2.77 -0.08 2.40
CA LEU A 35 3.32 1.25 2.10
C LEU A 35 2.75 1.83 0.80
N ILE A 36 2.59 1.00 -0.23
CA ILE A 36 1.96 1.42 -1.49
C ILE A 36 0.50 1.81 -1.26
N GLN A 37 -0.24 1.03 -0.46
CA GLN A 37 -1.63 1.33 -0.14
C GLN A 37 -1.75 2.66 0.63
N GLN A 38 -0.90 2.89 1.63
CA GLN A 38 -0.87 4.15 2.38
C GLN A 38 -0.62 5.35 1.46
N ALA A 39 0.40 5.28 0.61
CA ALA A 39 0.70 6.35 -0.35
C ALA A 39 -0.43 6.53 -1.40
N ALA A 40 -1.16 5.47 -1.74
CA ALA A 40 -2.33 5.58 -2.61
C ALA A 40 -3.49 6.29 -1.89
N ILE A 41 -3.75 5.97 -0.62
CA ILE A 41 -4.76 6.63 0.21
C ILE A 41 -4.46 8.13 0.32
N GLU A 42 -3.22 8.51 0.64
CA GLU A 42 -2.82 9.92 0.73
C GLU A 42 -3.04 10.66 -0.60
N ARG A 43 -2.68 10.04 -1.72
CA ARG A 43 -2.95 10.60 -3.05
C ARG A 43 -4.44 10.76 -3.32
N LEU A 44 -5.26 9.80 -2.91
CA LEU A 44 -6.73 9.85 -3.06
C LEU A 44 -7.36 10.94 -2.19
N ILE A 45 -6.94 11.07 -0.92
CA ILE A 45 -7.36 12.16 -0.03
C ILE A 45 -7.03 13.50 -0.67
N ASN A 46 -5.82 13.66 -1.19
CA ASN A 46 -5.39 14.87 -1.89
C ASN A 46 -6.17 15.15 -3.19
N LEU A 47 -6.78 14.14 -3.82
CA LEU A 47 -7.64 14.30 -4.98
C LEU A 47 -9.09 14.66 -4.60
N GLY A 48 -9.56 14.22 -3.42
CA GLY A 48 -10.89 14.42 -2.86
C GLY A 48 -11.24 15.86 -2.49
N GLY A 49 -11.13 16.78 -3.45
CA GLY A 49 -11.38 18.21 -3.27
C GLY A 49 -10.80 19.06 -4.40
N LYS A 50 -9.84 18.54 -5.16
CA LYS A 50 -9.20 19.26 -6.28
C LYS A 50 -10.12 19.49 -7.47
N LEU A 51 -11.17 18.68 -7.63
CA LEU A 51 -12.06 18.71 -8.80
C LEU A 51 -13.47 19.21 -8.45
N LYS A 52 -13.58 20.22 -7.57
CA LYS A 52 -14.86 20.77 -7.08
C LYS A 52 -15.79 21.26 -8.19
N ASN A 53 -15.22 21.77 -9.29
CA ASN A 53 -15.97 22.36 -10.41
C ASN A 53 -15.92 21.49 -11.69
N ILE A 54 -15.57 20.19 -11.57
CA ILE A 54 -15.45 19.35 -12.77
C ILE A 54 -16.83 19.05 -13.35
N LYS A 55 -17.01 19.33 -14.64
CA LYS A 55 -18.22 18.97 -15.38
C LYS A 55 -18.14 17.49 -15.71
N LEU A 56 -18.84 16.65 -14.94
CA LEU A 56 -18.83 15.20 -15.13
C LEU A 56 -19.38 14.82 -16.53
N PRO A 57 -18.70 13.94 -17.28
CA PRO A 57 -19.25 13.43 -18.53
C PRO A 57 -20.50 12.57 -18.25
N ARG A 58 -21.44 12.52 -19.21
CA ARG A 58 -22.63 11.65 -19.09
C ARG A 58 -22.19 10.19 -18.94
N ARG A 59 -22.67 9.52 -17.88
CA ARG A 59 -22.45 8.08 -17.67
C ARG A 59 -23.04 7.31 -18.85
N ARG A 60 -22.24 6.48 -19.53
CA ARG A 60 -22.76 5.54 -20.54
C ARG A 60 -23.75 4.60 -19.85
N ARG A 61 -25.01 4.61 -20.30
CA ARG A 61 -25.97 3.56 -19.99
C ARG A 61 -25.78 2.46 -21.05
N CYS A 62 -25.67 1.22 -20.62
CA CYS A 62 -25.77 0.08 -21.53
C CYS A 62 -27.16 0.10 -22.17
N LYS A 63 -27.22 -0.22 -23.46
CA LYS A 63 -28.48 -0.43 -24.18
C LYS A 63 -29.21 -1.65 -23.64
#